data_AF-A0A842JIL6-F1
#
_entry.id   AF-A0A842JIL6-F1
#
_cell.length_a   1.000
_cell.length_b   1.000
_cell.length_c   1.000
_cell.angle_alpha   90.00
_cell.angle_beta   90.00
_cell.angle_gamma   90.00
#
_symmetry.space_group_name_H-M   'P 1'
#
loop_
_entity.id
_entity.type
_entity.pdbx_description
1 polymer ?
#
loop_
_entity_poly.entity_id
_entity_poly.type
_entity_poly.pdbx_seq_one_letter_code
_entity_poly.pdbx_strand_id
1 'polypeptide(L)'
;MVISSLVVETTPEATARAAEELGRIEGVEVHETNGCKVVVTVEAETLDDSHAVASTFVGIEGVTGINLVYANFEDDPTLRRAAVK
;
A
#
# COMPACT_ATOMS: atom_id res chain seq x y z
N MET A 1 8.42 1.48 12.37
CA MET A 1 7.10 1.18 11.79
C MET A 1 6.68 2.35 10.91
N VAL A 2 6.16 2.01 9.73
CA VAL A 2 5.68 2.91 8.69
C VAL A 2 4.25 2.54 8.36
N ILE A 3 3.38 3.53 8.35
CA ILE A 3 1.97 3.38 7.94
C ILE A 3 1.78 4.22 6.69
N SER A 4 1.35 3.59 5.61
CA SER A 4 1.15 4.27 4.33
C SER A 4 -0.26 4.05 3.81
N SER A 5 -0.86 5.08 3.23
CA SER A 5 -2.14 4.98 2.55
C SER A 5 -1.91 5.07 1.04
N LEU A 6 -2.46 4.11 0.30
CA LEU A 6 -2.34 4.03 -1.14
C LEU A 6 -3.72 3.94 -1.78
N VAL A 7 -3.81 4.46 -3.00
CA VAL A 7 -4.92 4.23 -3.91
C VAL A 7 -4.42 3.33 -5.02
N VAL A 8 -4.98 2.12 -5.09
CA VAL A 8 -4.75 1.17 -6.18
C VAL A 8 -5.81 1.40 -7.24
N GLU A 9 -5.39 1.70 -8.45
CA GLU A 9 -6.24 1.84 -9.62
C GLU A 9 -6.32 0.50 -10.34
N THR A 10 -7.53 0.16 -10.81
CA THR A 10 -7.86 -1.13 -11.41
C THR A 10 -8.75 -0.94 -12.64
N THR A 11 -8.91 -1.97 -13.45
CA THR A 11 -9.99 -2.01 -14.44
C THR A 11 -11.34 -2.25 -13.74
N PRO A 12 -12.46 -1.73 -14.28
CA PRO A 12 -13.77 -1.83 -13.63
C PRO A 12 -14.19 -3.26 -13.26
N GLU A 13 -13.89 -4.22 -14.12
CA GLU A 13 -14.19 -5.64 -13.94
C GLU A 13 -13.29 -6.33 -12.91
N ALA A 14 -12.12 -5.76 -12.61
CA ALA A 14 -11.14 -6.35 -11.70
C ALA A 14 -11.19 -5.78 -10.28
N THR A 15 -11.83 -4.61 -10.04
CA THR A 15 -11.81 -3.91 -8.75
C THR A 15 -12.11 -4.83 -7.56
N ALA A 16 -13.20 -5.59 -7.63
CA ALA A 16 -13.64 -6.43 -6.51
C ALA A 16 -12.64 -7.57 -6.22
N ARG A 17 -12.13 -8.22 -7.28
CA ARG A 17 -11.12 -9.28 -7.14
C ARG A 17 -9.80 -8.72 -6.61
N ALA A 18 -9.35 -7.58 -7.13
CA ALA A 18 -8.15 -6.92 -6.67
C ALA A 18 -8.25 -6.53 -5.19
N ALA A 19 -9.39 -6.00 -4.74
CA ALA A 19 -9.63 -5.70 -3.33
C ALA A 19 -9.56 -6.97 -2.46
N GLU A 20 -10.14 -8.09 -2.88
CA GLU A 20 -10.00 -9.36 -2.16
C GLU A 20 -8.56 -9.86 -2.10
N GLU A 21 -7.81 -9.80 -3.20
CA GLU A 21 -6.41 -10.22 -3.24
C GLU A 21 -5.53 -9.34 -2.36
N LEU A 22 -5.70 -8.02 -2.42
CA LEU A 22 -5.01 -7.06 -1.56
C LEU A 22 -5.27 -7.35 -0.07
N GLY A 23 -6.52 -7.61 0.30
CA GLY A 23 -6.89 -7.93 1.69
C GLY A 23 -6.35 -9.27 2.21
N ARG A 24 -5.73 -10.09 1.37
CA ARG A 24 -5.05 -11.34 1.77
C ARG A 24 -3.55 -11.13 2.00
N ILE A 25 -3.00 -9.97 1.65
CA ILE A 25 -1.58 -9.66 1.84
C ILE A 25 -1.37 -9.21 3.29
N GLU A 26 -0.42 -9.83 3.97
CA GLU A 26 -0.06 -9.47 5.34
C GLU A 26 0.39 -7.99 5.42
N GLY A 27 -0.11 -7.26 6.41
CA GLY A 27 0.15 -5.83 6.58
C GLY A 27 -0.66 -4.93 5.67
N VAL A 28 -1.60 -5.45 4.87
CA VAL A 28 -2.50 -4.65 4.01
C VAL A 28 -3.93 -4.67 4.56
N GLU A 29 -4.49 -3.49 4.76
CA GLU A 29 -5.90 -3.31 5.12
C GLU A 29 -6.63 -2.59 3.99
N VAL A 30 -7.74 -3.16 3.53
CA VAL A 30 -8.60 -2.55 2.51
C VAL A 30 -9.72 -1.78 3.19
N HIS A 31 -9.81 -0.48 2.92
CA HIS A 31 -10.77 0.42 3.55
C HIS A 31 -12.04 0.60 2.72
N GLU A 32 -11.88 0.85 1.42
CA GLU A 32 -13.00 1.17 0.53
C GLU A 32 -12.67 0.82 -0.93
N THR A 33 -13.71 0.46 -1.69
CA THR A 33 -13.67 0.42 -3.16
C THR A 33 -14.59 1.49 -3.73
N ASN A 34 -14.08 2.36 -4.61
CA ASN A 34 -14.85 3.41 -5.26
C ASN A 34 -14.62 3.39 -6.78
N GLY A 35 -15.55 2.77 -7.51
CA GLY A 35 -15.45 2.59 -8.96
C GLY A 35 -14.25 1.71 -9.34
N CYS A 36 -13.22 2.33 -9.93
CA CYS A 36 -11.98 1.68 -10.37
C CYS A 36 -10.85 1.80 -9.35
N LYS A 37 -11.13 2.29 -8.13
CA LYS A 37 -10.12 2.60 -7.11
C LYS A 37 -10.35 1.76 -5.86
N VAL A 38 -9.27 1.28 -5.28
CA VAL A 38 -9.25 0.58 -3.98
C VAL A 38 -8.35 1.38 -3.05
N VAL A 39 -8.89 1.80 -1.91
CA VAL A 39 -8.14 2.50 -0.86
C VAL A 39 -7.59 1.47 0.11
N VAL A 40 -6.29 1.49 0.31
CA VAL A 40 -5.60 0.56 1.22
C VAL A 40 -4.66 1.29 2.16
N THR A 41 -4.45 0.69 3.32
CA THR A 41 -3.35 1.03 4.22
C THR A 41 -2.36 -0.13 4.23
N VAL A 42 -1.07 0.20 4.21
CA VAL A 42 0.03 -0.75 4.36
C VAL A 42 0.81 -0.39 5.62
N GLU A 43 0.88 -1.34 6.53
CA GLU A 43 1.68 -1.28 7.75
C GLU A 43 2.92 -2.17 7.58
N ALA A 44 4.09 -1.59 7.78
CA ALA A 44 5.36 -2.31 7.66
C ALA A 44 6.40 -1.78 8.66
N GLU A 45 7.49 -2.53 8.88
CA GLU A 45 8.52 -2.11 9.84
C GLU A 45 9.30 -0.88 9.35
N THR A 46 9.62 -0.83 8.05
CA THR A 46 10.38 0.24 7.38
C THR A 46 9.69 0.73 6.11
N LEU A 47 10.14 1.88 5.60
CA LEU A 47 9.69 2.41 4.31
C LEU A 47 9.98 1.45 3.15
N ASP A 48 11.16 0.82 3.16
CA ASP A 48 11.55 -0.11 2.10
C ASP A 48 10.64 -1.35 2.09
N ASP A 49 10.26 -1.85 3.27
CA ASP A 49 9.31 -2.96 3.39
C ASP A 49 7.91 -2.57 2.90
N SER A 50 7.43 -1.39 3.27
CA SER A 50 6.16 -0.84 2.76
C SER A 50 6.17 -0.73 1.24
N HIS A 51 7.27 -0.23 0.66
CA HIS A 51 7.45 -0.15 -0.78
C HIS A 51 7.51 -1.53 -1.44
N ALA A 52 8.17 -2.51 -0.81
CA ALA A 52 8.23 -3.88 -1.30
C ALA A 52 6.85 -4.52 -1.35
N VAL A 53 6.03 -4.35 -0.29
CA VAL A 53 4.63 -4.81 -0.26
C VAL A 53 3.83 -4.12 -1.37
N ALA A 54 3.88 -2.79 -1.47
CA ALA A 54 3.17 -2.06 -2.51
C ALA A 54 3.57 -2.48 -3.93
N SER A 55 4.85 -2.81 -4.15
CA SER A 55 5.36 -3.27 -5.45
C SER A 55 4.72 -4.60 -5.89
N THR A 56 4.30 -5.45 -4.94
CA THR A 56 3.61 -6.72 -5.26
C THR A 56 2.25 -6.49 -5.93
N PHE A 57 1.60 -5.34 -5.68
CA PHE A 57 0.26 -5.06 -6.20
C PHE A 57 0.26 -4.95 -7.72
N VAL A 58 1.40 -4.61 -8.35
CA VAL A 58 1.56 -4.56 -9.81
C VAL A 58 1.30 -5.93 -10.46
N GLY A 59 1.52 -7.02 -9.73
CA GLY A 59 1.26 -8.38 -10.21
C GLY A 59 -0.20 -8.79 -10.16
N ILE A 60 -1.08 -8.02 -9.49
CA ILE A 60 -2.49 -8.35 -9.35
C ILE A 60 -3.21 -8.06 -10.67
N GLU A 61 -3.93 -9.06 -11.18
CA GLU A 61 -4.55 -8.97 -12.49
C GLU A 61 -5.63 -7.87 -12.54
N GLY A 62 -5.42 -6.90 -13.42
CA GLY A 62 -6.29 -5.75 -13.61
C GLY A 62 -5.89 -4.51 -12.82
N VAL A 63 -4.82 -4.54 -12.01
CA VAL A 63 -4.21 -3.33 -11.45
C VAL A 63 -3.54 -2.52 -12.56
N THR A 64 -3.85 -1.23 -12.63
CA THR A 64 -3.33 -0.30 -13.64
C THR A 64 -2.41 0.77 -13.06
N GLY A 65 -2.49 1.00 -11.75
CA GLY A 65 -1.70 2.04 -11.10
C GLY A 65 -1.74 1.93 -9.58
N ILE A 66 -0.71 2.46 -8.92
CA ILE A 66 -0.59 2.50 -7.46
C ILE A 66 -0.11 3.90 -7.11
N ASN A 67 -0.88 4.60 -6.29
CA ASN A 67 -0.61 5.99 -5.93
C ASN A 67 -0.46 6.09 -4.42
N LEU A 68 0.72 6.48 -3.96
CA LEU A 68 0.95 6.79 -2.55
C LEU A 68 0.26 8.12 -2.22
N VAL A 69 -0.71 8.09 -1.32
CA VAL A 69 -1.42 9.28 -0.84
C VAL A 69 -0.70 9.88 0.36
N TYR A 70 -0.23 9.02 1.27
CA TYR A 70 0.38 9.42 2.52
C TYR A 70 1.32 8.33 3.05
N ALA A 71 2.37 8.73 3.74
CA ALA A 71 3.22 7.85 4.54
C ALA A 71 3.60 8.55 5.84
N ASN A 72 3.37 7.86 6.97
CA ASN A 72 3.82 8.27 8.30
C ASN A 72 4.97 7.40 8.76
N PHE A 73 5.96 8.03 9.39
CA PHE A 73 7.16 7.39 9.89
C PHE A 73 7.21 7.57 11.41
N GLU A 74 6.44 6.79 12.16
CA GLU A 74 6.40 6.93 13.62
C GLU A 74 7.72 6.49 14.25
N ASP A 75 8.18 5.31 13.85
CA ASP A 75 9.34 4.64 14.45
C ASP A 75 10.21 3.94 13.40
N ASP A 76 10.35 4.52 12.21
CA ASP A 76 11.22 3.94 11.19
C ASP A 76 12.69 3.96 11.69
N PRO A 77 13.31 2.78 11.93
CA PRO A 77 14.67 2.71 12.46
C PRO A 77 15.72 3.25 11.48
N THR A 78 15.40 3.31 10.18
CA THR A 78 16.29 3.83 9.13
C THR A 78 16.40 5.35 9.17
N LEU A 79 15.34 6.04 9.59
CA LEU A 79 15.28 7.50 9.67
C LEU A 79 15.88 8.07 10.97
N ARG A 80 15.93 7.28 12.05
CA ARG A 80 16.52 7.69 13.34
C ARG A 80 18.02 8.04 13.27
N ARG A 81 18.76 7.55 12.26
CA ARG A 81 20.21 7.85 12.10
C ARG A 81 20.50 9.18 11.39
N ALA A 82 19.53 9.78 10.71
CA ALA A 82 19.74 11.02 9.97
C ALA A 82 19.65 12.30 10.83
N ALA A 83 19.18 12.19 12.08
CA ALA A 83 18.92 13.32 12.97
C ALA A 83 20.09 13.69 13.92
N VAL A 84 21.25 13.05 13.80
CA VAL A 84 22.45 13.43 14.58
C VAL A 84 23.37 14.26 13.69
N LYS A 85 23.23 15.58 13.77
CA LYS A 85 24.25 16.53 13.32
C LYS A 85 24.39 17.64 14.35
#